data_AF-A0A4U8TS24-F1
#
_entry.id   AF-A0A4U8TS24-F1
#
_cell.length_a   1.000
_cell.length_b   1.000
_cell.length_c   1.000
_cell.angle_alpha   90.00
_cell.angle_beta   90.00
_cell.angle_gamma   90.00
#
_symmetry.space_group_name_H-M   'P 1'
#
loop_
_entity.id
_entity.type
_entity.pdbx_description
1 polymer ?
#
loop_
_entity_poly.entity_id
_entity_poly.type
_entity_poly.pdbx_seq_one_letter_code
_entity_poly.pdbx_strand_id
1 'polypeptide(L)'
;MLIKDYMTQEHRACDAEFAKIEECVNAGDFEKAKAAFDAFKAHTLKHFAQEEELLFVKFVEATGMSGGPVEVMTFEHNQMRGLLEQIQDSLEKGDEEAFFGLSDSMMILLQQHNMKEEQMLYNMIQMHLGASNNELVAQLSSM
;
A
#
# COMPACT_ATOMS: atom_id res chain seq x y z
N MET A 1 10.24 16.70 -5.83
CA MET A 1 9.88 15.28 -5.97
C MET A 1 8.60 15.22 -6.79
N LEU A 2 8.49 14.29 -7.74
CA LEU A 2 7.25 14.10 -8.48
C LEU A 2 6.25 13.30 -7.62
N ILE A 3 4.94 13.44 -7.87
CA ILE A 3 3.91 12.63 -7.22
C ILE A 3 4.24 11.14 -7.36
N LYS A 4 4.57 10.71 -8.58
CA LYS A 4 4.93 9.31 -8.83
C LYS A 4 6.15 8.85 -8.01
N ASP A 5 7.16 9.71 -7.86
CA ASP A 5 8.37 9.36 -7.11
C ASP A 5 8.07 9.24 -5.61
N TYR A 6 7.21 10.14 -5.09
CA TYR A 6 6.75 10.10 -3.71
C TYR A 6 5.99 8.79 -3.43
N MET A 7 4.97 8.47 -4.25
CA MET A 7 4.15 7.29 -4.03
C MET A 7 4.95 5.98 -4.19
N THR A 8 5.85 5.91 -5.17
CA THR A 8 6.79 4.78 -5.29
C THR A 8 7.71 4.65 -4.08
N GLN A 9 8.11 5.75 -3.45
CA GLN A 9 8.91 5.69 -2.23
C GLN A 9 8.12 5.12 -1.05
N GLU A 10 6.83 5.45 -0.92
CA GLU A 10 5.94 4.86 0.10
C GLU A 10 5.82 3.34 -0.10
N HIS A 11 5.67 2.86 -1.34
CA HIS A 11 5.69 1.40 -1.64
C HIS A 11 6.97 0.74 -1.13
N ARG A 12 8.14 1.32 -1.41
CA ARG A 12 9.42 0.76 -0.97
C ARG A 12 9.55 0.76 0.55
N ALA A 13 8.95 1.74 1.24
CA ALA A 13 8.92 1.76 2.69
C ALA A 13 8.02 0.65 3.25
N CYS A 14 6.82 0.47 2.69
CA CYS A 14 5.92 -0.63 3.04
C CYS A 14 6.57 -2.01 2.79
N ASP A 15 7.22 -2.22 1.64
CA ASP A 15 7.94 -3.46 1.31
C ASP A 15 9.02 -3.78 2.36
N ALA A 16 9.79 -2.75 2.77
CA ALA A 16 10.85 -2.90 3.77
C ALA A 16 10.33 -3.11 5.19
N GLU A 17 9.14 -2.59 5.51
CA GLU A 17 8.46 -2.85 6.78
C GLU A 17 7.92 -4.28 6.81
N PHE A 18 7.33 -4.75 5.72
CA PHE A 18 6.81 -6.11 5.62
C PHE A 18 7.90 -7.17 5.81
N ALA A 19 9.04 -6.99 5.16
CA ALA A 19 10.20 -7.89 5.30
C ALA A 19 10.67 -8.03 6.76
N LYS A 20 10.59 -6.96 7.57
CA LYS A 20 10.95 -7.02 9.00
C LYS A 20 10.00 -7.91 9.80
N ILE A 21 8.73 -7.97 9.41
CA ILE A 21 7.74 -8.84 10.06
C ILE A 21 8.13 -10.29 9.82
N GLU A 22 8.43 -10.64 8.56
CA GLU A 22 8.89 -11.98 8.17
C GLU A 22 10.16 -12.38 8.91
N GLU A 23 11.14 -11.47 9.02
CA GLU A 23 12.36 -11.70 9.81
C GLU A 23 12.07 -11.99 11.28
N CYS A 24 11.14 -11.24 11.90
CA CYS A 24 10.76 -11.44 13.30
C CYS A 24 10.03 -12.77 13.52
N VAL A 25 9.11 -13.14 12.63
CA VAL A 25 8.39 -14.42 12.70
C VAL A 25 9.34 -15.59 12.51
N ASN A 26 10.24 -15.52 11.51
CA ASN A 26 11.27 -16.54 11.28
C ASN A 26 12.24 -16.69 12.47
N ALA A 27 12.43 -15.64 13.26
CA ALA A 27 13.22 -15.68 14.49
C ALA A 27 12.43 -16.18 15.72
N GLY A 28 11.12 -16.45 15.58
CA GLY A 28 10.21 -16.83 16.66
C GLY A 28 9.86 -15.68 17.62
N ASP A 29 10.14 -14.43 17.26
CA ASP A 29 9.90 -13.25 18.09
C ASP A 29 8.57 -12.59 17.73
N PHE A 30 7.47 -13.26 18.10
CA PHE A 30 6.10 -12.83 17.77
C PHE A 30 5.72 -11.49 18.39
N GLU A 31 6.30 -11.12 19.54
CA GLU A 31 6.05 -9.81 20.15
C GLU A 31 6.63 -8.68 19.28
N LYS A 32 7.87 -8.85 18.78
CA LYS A 32 8.41 -7.90 17.79
C LYS A 32 7.69 -7.95 16.46
N ALA A 33 7.27 -9.13 16.00
CA ALA A 33 6.51 -9.28 14.77
C ALA A 33 5.20 -8.49 14.81
N LYS A 34 4.45 -8.58 15.91
CA LYS A 34 3.21 -7.79 16.11
C LYS A 34 3.47 -6.29 16.09
N ALA A 35 4.50 -5.81 16.79
CA ALA A 35 4.83 -4.40 16.79
C ALA A 35 5.27 -3.89 15.41
N ALA A 36 6.03 -4.69 14.66
CA ALA A 36 6.40 -4.38 13.27
C ALA A 36 5.17 -4.40 12.35
N PHE A 37 4.27 -5.36 12.54
CA PHE A 37 3.03 -5.48 11.79
C PHE A 37 2.08 -4.30 12.04
N ASP A 38 1.93 -3.83 13.28
CA ASP A 38 1.10 -2.66 13.58
C ASP A 38 1.60 -1.40 12.85
N ALA A 39 2.92 -1.20 12.79
CA ALA A 39 3.53 -0.12 12.04
C ALA A 39 3.27 -0.24 10.53
N PHE A 40 3.54 -1.43 9.95
CA PHE A 40 3.28 -1.73 8.54
C PHE A 40 1.80 -1.55 8.17
N LYS A 41 0.88 -2.08 8.98
CA LYS A 41 -0.57 -1.97 8.78
C LYS A 41 -1.01 -0.51 8.82
N ALA A 42 -0.54 0.27 9.80
CA ALA A 42 -0.87 1.68 9.90
C ALA A 42 -0.36 2.47 8.68
N HIS A 43 0.87 2.20 8.23
CA HIS A 43 1.45 2.84 7.05
C HIS A 43 0.70 2.45 5.76
N THR A 44 0.41 1.16 5.57
CA THR A 44 -0.33 0.65 4.40
C THR A 44 -1.73 1.25 4.32
N LEU A 45 -2.46 1.33 5.44
CA LEU A 45 -3.79 1.94 5.47
C LEU A 45 -3.76 3.45 5.22
N LYS A 46 -2.73 4.13 5.73
CA LYS A 46 -2.49 5.55 5.42
C LYS A 46 -2.21 5.74 3.93
N HIS A 47 -1.39 4.88 3.34
CA HIS A 47 -1.07 4.91 1.92
C HIS A 47 -2.33 4.74 1.06
N PHE A 48 -3.18 3.75 1.37
CA PHE A 48 -4.46 3.62 0.68
C PHE A 48 -5.36 4.85 0.85
N ALA A 49 -5.35 5.50 2.01
CA ALA A 49 -6.14 6.73 2.22
C ALA A 49 -5.60 7.90 1.38
N GLN A 50 -4.28 8.07 1.30
CA GLN A 50 -3.63 9.06 0.42
C GLN A 50 -4.07 8.89 -1.03
N GLU A 51 -4.23 7.65 -1.48
CA GLU A 51 -4.70 7.34 -2.82
C GLU A 51 -6.20 7.52 -2.98
N GLU A 52 -6.99 6.79 -2.20
CA GLU A 52 -8.45 6.72 -2.35
C GLU A 52 -9.14 8.04 -2.02
N GLU A 53 -8.67 8.78 -1.01
CA GLU A 53 -9.35 9.98 -0.52
C GLU A 53 -8.84 11.27 -1.19
N LEU A 54 -7.62 11.25 -1.75
CA LEU A 54 -7.02 12.42 -2.37
C LEU A 54 -6.61 12.17 -3.82
N LEU A 55 -5.66 11.26 -4.06
CA LEU A 55 -5.00 11.20 -5.35
C LEU A 55 -5.91 10.70 -6.47
N PHE A 56 -6.64 9.62 -6.22
CA PHE A 56 -7.62 9.05 -7.15
C PHE A 56 -8.79 10.00 -7.37
N VAL A 57 -9.27 10.67 -6.33
CA VAL A 57 -10.32 11.70 -6.45
C VAL A 57 -9.87 12.80 -7.41
N LYS A 58 -8.68 13.38 -7.18
CA LYS A 58 -8.15 14.45 -8.03
C LYS A 58 -7.92 14.00 -9.46
N PHE A 59 -7.45 12.77 -9.63
CA PHE A 59 -7.23 12.18 -10.95
C PHE A 59 -8.54 12.01 -11.74
N VAL A 60 -9.58 11.48 -11.09
CA VAL A 60 -10.93 11.34 -11.69
C VAL A 60 -11.52 12.70 -12.02
N GLU A 61 -11.43 13.68 -11.11
CA GLU A 61 -11.88 15.06 -11.34
C GLU A 61 -11.21 15.70 -12.56
N ALA A 62 -9.90 15.50 -12.74
CA ALA A 62 -9.13 16.09 -13.83
C ALA A 62 -9.34 15.42 -15.19
N THR A 63 -9.65 14.12 -15.19
CA THR A 63 -9.75 13.33 -16.42
C THR A 63 -11.19 13.05 -16.86
N GLY A 64 -12.15 13.12 -15.94
CA GLY A 64 -13.52 12.66 -16.16
C GLY A 64 -13.64 11.15 -16.36
N MET A 65 -12.57 10.38 -16.12
CA MET A 65 -12.60 8.93 -16.24
C MET A 65 -13.40 8.32 -15.09
N SER A 66 -14.49 7.62 -15.41
CA SER A 66 -15.25 6.82 -14.46
C SER A 66 -14.98 5.33 -14.70
N GLY A 67 -14.64 4.59 -13.63
CA GLY A 67 -14.22 3.18 -13.71
C GLY A 67 -12.80 3.01 -14.25
N GLY A 68 -12.32 1.76 -14.34
CA GLY A 68 -11.01 1.44 -14.91
C GLY A 68 -9.89 1.36 -13.84
N PRO A 69 -8.69 1.92 -14.07
CA PRO A 69 -7.52 1.70 -13.20
C PRO A 69 -7.78 1.95 -11.72
N VAL A 70 -8.44 3.05 -11.36
CA VAL A 70 -8.78 3.41 -9.97
C VAL A 70 -9.71 2.38 -9.32
N GLU A 71 -10.67 1.84 -10.06
CA GLU A 71 -11.61 0.83 -9.54
C GLU A 71 -10.90 -0.50 -9.28
N VAL A 72 -9.98 -0.89 -10.17
CA VAL A 72 -9.15 -2.09 -9.97
C VAL A 72 -8.25 -1.92 -8.75
N MET A 73 -7.62 -0.75 -8.56
CA MET A 73 -6.76 -0.50 -7.39
C MET A 73 -7.57 -0.53 -6.10
N THR A 74 -8.72 0.15 -6.06
CA THR A 74 -9.62 0.15 -4.88
C THR A 74 -10.11 -1.27 -4.53
N PHE A 75 -10.42 -2.08 -5.55
CA PHE A 75 -10.79 -3.48 -5.34
C PHE A 75 -9.63 -4.28 -4.71
N GLU A 76 -8.41 -4.07 -5.17
CA GLU A 76 -7.23 -4.74 -4.61
C GLU A 76 -6.87 -4.27 -3.21
N HIS A 77 -7.01 -2.98 -2.90
CA HIS A 77 -6.86 -2.49 -1.53
C HIS A 77 -7.83 -3.20 -0.59
N ASN A 78 -9.07 -3.46 -1.01
CA ASN A 78 -10.03 -4.20 -0.19
C ASN A 78 -9.62 -5.67 0.01
N GLN A 79 -9.04 -6.32 -1.00
CA GLN A 79 -8.47 -7.66 -0.82
C GLN A 79 -7.28 -7.64 0.15
N MET A 80 -6.39 -6.66 0.04
CA MET A 80 -5.27 -6.48 0.96
C MET A 80 -5.73 -6.20 2.39
N ARG A 81 -6.77 -5.39 2.59
CA ARG A 81 -7.38 -5.16 3.92
C ARG A 81 -7.84 -6.48 4.56
N GLY A 82 -8.46 -7.36 3.79
CA GLY A 82 -8.84 -8.70 4.26
C GLY A 82 -7.63 -9.59 4.60
N LEU A 83 -6.52 -9.48 3.85
CA LEU A 83 -5.27 -10.18 4.18
C LEU A 83 -4.60 -9.62 5.43
N LEU A 84 -4.62 -8.30 5.63
CA LEU A 84 -4.10 -7.67 6.85
C LEU A 84 -4.81 -8.20 8.10
N GLU A 85 -6.13 -8.38 8.06
CA GLU A 85 -6.88 -8.96 9.18
C GLU A 85 -6.47 -10.41 9.47
N GLN A 86 -6.29 -11.22 8.42
CA GLN A 86 -5.89 -12.62 8.57
C GLN A 86 -4.44 -12.75 9.08
N ILE A 87 -3.53 -11.91 8.60
CA ILE A 87 -2.13 -11.87 9.08
C ILE A 87 -2.09 -11.44 10.54
N GLN A 88 -2.91 -10.46 10.93
CA GLN A 88 -3.01 -10.05 12.33
C GLN A 88 -3.43 -11.23 13.23
N ASP A 89 -4.47 -11.96 12.82
CA ASP A 89 -4.98 -13.12 13.58
C ASP A 89 -3.94 -14.25 13.69
N SER A 90 -3.16 -14.53 12.64
CA SER A 90 -2.09 -15.53 12.71
C SER A 90 -0.96 -15.11 13.66
N LEU A 91 -0.56 -13.83 13.65
CA LEU A 91 0.41 -13.28 14.59
C LEU A 91 -0.08 -13.33 16.04
N GLU A 92 -1.36 -13.03 16.28
CA GLU A 92 -1.99 -13.12 17.61
C GLU A 92 -1.97 -14.55 18.16
N LYS A 93 -2.19 -15.54 17.28
CA LYS A 93 -2.17 -16.97 17.62
C LYS A 93 -0.77 -17.58 17.68
N GLY A 94 0.26 -16.89 17.18
CA GLY A 94 1.60 -17.44 17.04
C GLY A 94 1.67 -18.54 15.97
N ASP A 95 0.80 -18.50 14.97
CA ASP A 95 0.70 -19.50 13.90
C ASP A 95 1.64 -19.12 12.75
N GLU A 96 2.87 -19.63 12.82
CA GLU A 96 3.94 -19.38 11.85
C GLU A 96 3.57 -19.87 10.43
N GLU A 97 2.98 -21.06 10.32
CA GLU A 97 2.62 -21.66 9.04
C GLU A 97 1.53 -20.84 8.35
N ALA A 98 0.49 -20.45 9.10
CA ALA A 98 -0.55 -19.58 8.58
C ALA A 98 0.01 -18.19 8.20
N PHE A 99 0.88 -17.62 9.03
CA PHE A 99 1.54 -16.34 8.74
C PHE A 99 2.28 -16.37 7.41
N PHE A 100 3.14 -17.36 7.15
CA PHE A 100 3.92 -17.40 5.92
C PHE A 100 3.05 -17.65 4.67
N GLY A 101 2.03 -18.52 4.77
CA GLY A 101 1.10 -18.72 3.64
C GLY A 101 0.29 -17.47 3.28
N LEU A 102 -0.11 -16.68 4.28
CA LEU A 102 -0.77 -15.39 4.07
C LEU A 102 0.21 -14.32 3.57
N SER A 103 1.46 -14.35 4.03
CA SER A 103 2.50 -13.42 3.62
C SER A 103 2.87 -13.59 2.15
N ASP A 104 3.00 -14.83 1.67
CA ASP A 104 3.19 -15.12 0.24
C ASP A 104 2.05 -14.54 -0.61
N SER A 105 0.80 -14.72 -0.15
CA SER A 105 -0.38 -14.20 -0.82
C SER A 105 -0.40 -12.67 -0.87
N MET A 106 -0.07 -12.01 0.25
CA MET A 106 0.06 -10.56 0.34
C MET A 106 1.16 -10.03 -0.58
N MET A 107 2.34 -10.66 -0.58
CA MET A 107 3.47 -10.24 -1.40
C MET A 107 3.18 -10.34 -2.90
N ILE A 108 2.55 -11.42 -3.35
CA ILE A 108 2.15 -11.56 -4.75
C ILE A 108 1.16 -10.43 -5.13
N LEU A 109 0.18 -10.16 -4.28
CA LEU A 109 -0.82 -9.14 -4.54
C LEU A 109 -0.20 -7.73 -4.54
N LEU A 110 0.64 -7.39 -3.56
CA LEU A 110 1.38 -6.12 -3.50
C LEU A 110 2.27 -5.92 -4.72
N GLN A 111 3.02 -6.94 -5.14
CA GLN A 111 3.88 -6.81 -6.32
C GLN A 111 3.08 -6.53 -7.59
N GLN A 112 1.98 -7.25 -7.81
CA GLN A 112 1.12 -7.03 -8.97
C GLN A 112 0.42 -5.67 -8.94
N HIS A 113 -0.03 -5.26 -7.76
CA HIS A 113 -0.65 -3.98 -7.50
C HIS A 113 0.32 -2.82 -7.75
N ASN A 114 1.45 -2.80 -7.06
CA ASN A 114 2.49 -1.78 -7.18
C ASN A 114 2.98 -1.64 -8.62
N MET A 115 3.13 -2.76 -9.35
CA MET A 115 3.50 -2.71 -10.77
C MET A 115 2.48 -1.95 -11.63
N LYS A 116 1.18 -2.16 -11.41
CA LYS A 116 0.13 -1.45 -12.17
C LYS A 116 0.14 0.04 -11.86
N GLU A 117 0.36 0.40 -10.60
CA GLU A 117 0.39 1.80 -10.20
C GLU A 117 1.64 2.51 -10.69
N GLU A 118 2.82 1.98 -10.37
CA GLU A 118 4.11 2.59 -10.70
C GLU A 118 4.33 2.69 -12.22
N GLN A 119 3.92 1.66 -12.99
CA GLN A 119 4.14 1.64 -14.42
C GLN A 119 3.06 2.39 -15.22
N MET A 120 1.81 2.39 -14.73
CA MET A 120 0.70 3.01 -15.45
C MET A 120 0.07 4.17 -14.68
N LEU A 121 -0.58 3.89 -13.55
CA LEU A 121 -1.49 4.86 -12.91
C LEU A 121 -0.75 6.12 -12.44
N TYR A 122 0.37 5.99 -11.74
CA TYR A 122 1.16 7.15 -11.27
C TYR A 122 1.73 7.97 -12.42
N ASN A 123 2.09 7.35 -13.55
CA ASN A 123 2.51 8.09 -14.73
C ASN A 123 1.34 8.89 -15.33
N MET A 124 0.13 8.31 -15.39
CA MET A 124 -1.08 9.01 -15.81
C MET A 124 -1.41 10.18 -14.89
N ILE A 125 -1.41 9.93 -13.58
CA ILE A 125 -1.61 10.95 -12.55
C ILE A 125 -0.60 12.09 -12.71
N GLN A 126 0.68 11.77 -12.89
CA GLN A 126 1.72 12.78 -13.07
C GLN A 126 1.51 13.63 -14.33
N MET A 127 1.06 13.02 -15.43
CA MET A 127 0.77 13.73 -16.68
C MET A 127 -0.42 14.69 -16.53
N HIS A 128 -1.49 14.27 -15.85
CA HIS A 128 -2.72 15.05 -15.73
C HIS A 128 -2.70 16.07 -14.58
N LEU A 129 -2.02 15.76 -13.48
CA LEU A 129 -1.96 16.59 -12.27
C LEU A 129 -0.62 17.31 -12.09
N GLY A 130 0.27 17.26 -13.09
CA GLY A 130 1.61 17.83 -13.00
C GLY A 130 1.66 19.33 -12.66
N ALA A 131 0.63 20.10 -13.03
CA ALA A 131 0.51 21.51 -12.67
C ALA A 131 0.35 21.74 -11.15
N SER A 132 -0.26 20.79 -10.44
CA SER A 132 -0.48 20.81 -8.99
C SER A 132 0.51 19.94 -8.22
N ASN A 133 1.61 19.50 -8.85
CA ASN A 133 2.53 18.51 -8.29
C ASN A 133 3.00 18.83 -6.87
N ASN A 134 3.53 20.03 -6.65
CA ASN A 134 4.11 20.41 -5.36
C ASN A 134 3.04 20.54 -4.26
N GLU A 135 1.86 21.03 -4.64
CA GLU A 135 0.72 21.15 -3.72
C GLU A 135 0.22 19.76 -3.29
N LEU A 136 0.02 18.85 -4.25
CA LEU A 136 -0.45 17.50 -3.97
C LEU A 136 0.57 16.70 -3.15
N VAL A 137 1.86 16.76 -3.48
CA VAL A 137 2.90 16.11 -2.66
C VAL A 137 2.88 16.66 -1.22
N ALA A 138 2.71 17.97 -1.04
CA ALA A 138 2.63 18.56 0.30
C ALA A 138 1.38 18.07 1.06
N GLN A 139 0.23 17.96 0.40
CA GLN A 139 -0.99 17.40 1.00
C GLN A 139 -0.81 15.93 1.38
N LEU A 140 -0.30 15.10 0.47
CA LEU A 140 -0.02 13.68 0.70
C LEU A 140 0.90 13.48 1.91
N SER A 141 1.98 14.25 2.01
CA SER A 141 2.93 14.19 3.12
C SER A 141 2.34 14.64 4.47
N SER A 142 1.21 15.36 4.44
CA SER A 142 0.57 15.93 5.64
C SER A 142 -0.66 15.15 6.14
N MET A 143 -1.14 14.18 5.36
CA MET A 143 -2.11 13.17 5.82
C MET A 143 -1.47 12.25 6.85
#